data_AF-A0A969ML22-F1
#
_entry.id   AF-A0A969ML22-F1
#
_cell.length_a   1.000
_cell.length_b   1.000
_cell.length_c   1.000
_cell.angle_alpha   90.00
_cell.angle_beta   90.00
_cell.angle_gamma   90.00
#
_symmetry.space_group_name_H-M   'P 1'
#
loop_
_entity.id
_entity.type
_entity.pdbx_description
1 polymer ?
#
loop_
_entity_poly.entity_id
_entity_poly.type
_entity_poly.pdbx_seq_one_letter_code
_entity_poly.pdbx_strand_id
1 'polypeptide(L)' 'MKFESWKINRSIVDDGEQVWEWAEFYFRDAEGLLEGKSPVYVVGASDHYCLREDAFKIAEKLEKGEKWENVCKNFREAW' A
#
# COMPACT_ATOMS: atom_id res chain seq x y z
N MET A 1 13.28 0.95 12.70
CA MET A 1 12.02 0.62 11.99
C MET A 1 12.12 -0.80 11.43
N LYS A 2 11.23 -1.70 11.85
CA LYS A 2 11.11 -3.08 11.37
C LYS A 2 9.74 -3.26 10.73
N PHE A 3 9.69 -3.86 9.54
CA PHE A 3 8.43 -4.23 8.90
C PHE A 3 7.74 -5.34 9.70
N GLU A 4 6.44 -5.19 10.00
CA GLU A 4 5.65 -6.18 10.74
C GLU A 4 4.63 -6.89 9.86
N SER A 5 3.83 -6.12 9.13
CA SER A 5 2.73 -6.66 8.32
C SER A 5 2.25 -5.65 7.30
N TRP A 6 1.41 -6.10 6.38
CA TRP A 6 0.72 -5.25 5.41
C TRP A 6 -0.66 -5.81 5.10
N LYS A 7 -1.54 -4.96 4.58
CA LYS A 7 -2.87 -5.36 4.12
C LYS A 7 -3.38 -4.48 3.00
N ILE A 8 -4.32 -5.00 2.21
CA ILE A 8 -5.14 -4.20 1.31
C ILE A 8 -6.37 -3.71 2.06
N ASN A 9 -6.56 -2.39 2.05
CA ASN A 9 -7.75 -1.74 2.56
C ASN A 9 -8.66 -1.35 1.43
N ARG A 10 -9.94 -1.20 1.78
CA ARG A 10 -10.97 -0.68 0.88
C ARG A 10 -11.86 0.31 1.61
N SER A 11 -12.29 1.35 0.91
CA SER A 11 -13.33 2.27 1.35
C SER A 11 -14.41 2.34 0.29
N ILE A 12 -15.66 2.46 0.73
CA ILE A 12 -16.79 2.79 -0.13
C ILE A 12 -16.99 4.30 -0.02
N VAL A 13 -17.04 4.99 -1.15
CA VAL A 13 -17.26 6.43 -1.24
C VAL A 13 -18.42 6.71 -2.22
N ASP A 14 -18.94 7.93 -2.19
CA ASP A 14 -20.07 8.39 -3.03
C ASP A 14 -21.29 7.46 -2.93
N ASP A 15 -21.90 7.38 -1.75
CA ASP A 15 -23.16 6.64 -1.50
C ASP A 15 -23.20 5.17 -1.96
N GLY A 16 -22.04 4.53 -2.15
CA GLY A 16 -21.95 3.13 -2.60
C GLY A 16 -21.54 2.95 -4.05
N GLU A 17 -21.38 4.03 -4.82
CA GLU A 17 -21.10 3.96 -6.25
C GLU A 17 -19.62 3.73 -6.55
N GLN A 18 -18.72 4.16 -5.66
CA GLN A 18 -17.29 4.06 -5.89
C GLN A 18 -16.58 3.34 -4.76
N VAL A 19 -15.72 2.37 -5.11
CA VAL A 19 -14.87 1.66 -4.16
C VAL A 19 -13.43 2.06 -4.39
N TRP A 20 -12.75 2.47 -3.33
CA TRP A 20 -11.34 2.84 -3.34
C TRP A 20 -10.53 1.75 -2.63
N GLU A 21 -9.43 1.30 -3.21
CA GLU A 21 -8.51 0.34 -2.60
C GLU A 21 -7.10 0.93 -2.49
N TRP A 22 -6.37 0.57 -1.43
CA TRP A 22 -4.96 0.92 -1.23
C TRP A 22 -4.28 -0.11 -0.34
N ALA A 23 -2.95 -0.15 -0.38
CA ALA A 23 -2.14 -0.97 0.50
C ALA A 23 -1.63 -0.15 1.69
N GLU A 24 -1.71 -0.72 2.89
CA GLU A 24 -1.09 -0.20 4.11
C GLU A 24 0.00 -1.14 4.59
N PHE A 25 1.12 -0.56 5.02
CA PHE A 25 2.32 -1.24 5.50
C PHE A 25 2.61 -0.76 6.92
N TYR A 26 2.71 -1.71 7.84
CA TYR A 26 2.90 -1.44 9.25
C TYR A 26 4.35 -1.73 9.64
N PHE A 27 4.94 -0.76 10.31
CA PHE A 27 6.29 -0.83 10.83
C PHE A 27 6.30 -0.56 12.32
N ARG A 28 7.24 -1.15 13.05
CA ARG A 28 7.47 -0.87 14.47
C ARG A 28 8.87 -0.34 14.70
N ASP A 29 8.97 0.68 15.54
CA ASP A 29 10.25 1.16 16.07
C ASP A 29 10.18 1.33 17.60
N ALA A 30 11.15 2.06 18.16
CA ALA A 30 11.23 2.27 19.61
C ALA A 30 10.18 3.26 20.13
N GLU A 31 9.61 4.10 19.25
CA GLU A 31 8.63 5.13 19.59
C GLU A 31 7.18 4.67 19.34
N GLY A 32 6.98 3.67 18.47
CA GLY A 32 5.68 3.03 18.30
C GLY A 32 5.48 2.34 16.95
N LEU A 33 4.22 2.36 16.50
CA LEU A 33 3.81 1.86 15.18
C LEU A 33 3.85 3.03 14.17
N LEU A 34 4.45 2.78 13.01
CA LEU A 34 4.49 3.67 11.86
C LEU A 34 3.74 3.05 10.69
N GLU A 35 3.10 3.88 9.88
CA GLU A 35 2.28 3.45 8.75
C GLU A 35 2.81 4.06 7.44
N GLY A 36 3.06 3.19 6.46
CA GLY A 36 3.30 3.55 5.07
C GLY A 36 2.07 3.21 4.22
N LYS A 37 1.71 4.06 3.26
CA LYS A 37 0.52 3.89 2.43
C LYS A 37 0.85 3.99 0.94
N SER A 38 0.25 3.14 0.12
CA SER A 38 0.28 3.29 -1.33
C SER A 38 -0.64 4.43 -1.81
N PRO A 39 -0.55 4.82 -3.09
CA PRO A 39 -1.64 5.56 -3.74
C PRO A 39 -2.98 4.84 -3.60
N VAL A 40 -4.05 5.62 -3.64
CA VAL A 40 -5.42 5.12 -3.59
C VAL A 40 -5.91 4.94 -5.03
N TYR A 41 -6.45 3.76 -5.33
CA TYR A 41 -6.98 3.43 -6.64
C TYR A 41 -8.49 3.25 -6.57
N VAL A 42 -9.19 3.75 -7.58
CA VAL A 42 -10.60 3.42 -7.79
C VAL A 42 -10.68 2.00 -8.34
N VAL A 43 -11.49 1.14 -7.73
CA VAL A 43 -11.73 -0.23 -8.21
C VAL A 43 -12.28 -0.18 -9.64
N GLY A 44 -11.61 -0.89 -10.56
CA GLY A 44 -11.94 -0.89 -11.99
C GLY A 44 -11.19 0.14 -12.83
N ALA A 45 -10.39 1.02 -12.22
CA ALA A 45 -9.42 1.84 -12.96
C ALA A 45 -8.35 0.96 -13.61
N SER A 46 -7.74 1.43 -14.71
CA SER A 46 -6.71 0.67 -15.44
C SER A 46 -5.55 0.23 -14.53
N ASP A 47 -5.10 1.12 -13.64
CA ASP A 47 -3.95 0.85 -12.76
C ASP A 47 -4.32 0.14 -11.45
N HIS A 48 -5.62 0.02 -11.13
CA HIS A 48 -6.09 -0.72 -9.96
C HIS A 48 -5.62 -2.18 -9.98
N TYR A 49 -5.58 -2.80 -11.16
CA TYR A 49 -5.13 -4.18 -11.31
C TYR A 49 -3.67 -4.38 -10.90
N CYS A 50 -2.88 -3.31 -10.90
CA CYS A 50 -1.46 -3.35 -10.55
C CYS A 50 -1.21 -3.12 -9.06
N LEU A 51 -2.18 -2.55 -8.31
CA LEU A 51 -2.06 -2.29 -6.87
C LEU A 51 -1.60 -3.52 -6.11
N ARG A 52 -2.27 -4.66 -6.30
CA ARG A 52 -1.99 -5.89 -5.54
C ARG A 52 -0.62 -6.47 -5.86
N GLU A 53 -0.24 -6.44 -7.13
CA GLU A 53 1.06 -6.93 -7.59
C GLU A 53 2.20 -6.05 -7.04
N ASP A 54 2.05 -4.73 -7.17
CA ASP A 54 3.05 -3.77 -6.70
C ASP A 54 3.15 -3.83 -5.16
N ALA A 55 2.01 -3.92 -4.45
CA ALA A 55 1.98 -4.05 -3.00
C ALA A 55 2.66 -5.34 -2.51
N PHE A 56 2.43 -6.47 -3.18
CA PHE A 56 3.10 -7.73 -2.87
C PHE A 56 4.61 -7.64 -3.08
N LYS A 57 5.06 -7.10 -4.22
CA LYS A 57 6.49 -6.90 -4.52
C LYS A 57 7.16 -5.98 -3.49
N ILE A 58 6.46 -4.95 -3.05
CA ILE A 58 6.96 -4.03 -2.02
C ILE A 58 7.03 -4.71 -0.66
N ALA A 59 5.99 -5.47 -0.27
CA ALA A 59 6.02 -6.25 0.97
C ALA A 59 7.21 -7.22 1.01
N GLU A 60 7.43 -7.99 -0.06
CA GLU A 60 8.55 -8.95 -0.14
C GLU A 60 9.90 -8.26 0.05
N LYS A 61 10.07 -7.06 -0.53
CA LYS A 61 11.27 -6.24 -0.37
C LYS A 61 11.45 -5.73 1.06
N LEU A 62 10.37 -5.27 1.69
CA LEU A 62 10.38 -4.82 3.10
C LEU A 62 10.71 -5.98 4.05
N GLU A 63 10.19 -7.18 3.81
CA GLU A 63 10.50 -8.40 4.56
C GLU A 63 11.98 -8.78 4.46
N LYS A 64 12.61 -8.54 3.30
CA LYS A 64 14.05 -8.69 3.07
C LYS A 64 14.89 -7.58 3.70
N GLY A 65 14.27 -6.58 4.33
CA GLY A 65 14.94 -5.48 5.04
C GLY A 65 15.18 -4.23 4.18
N GLU A 66 14.58 -4.13 3.01
CA GLU A 66 14.63 -2.89 2.22
C GLU A 66 13.89 -1.75 2.96
N LYS A 67 14.40 -0.52 2.86
CA LYS A 67 13.79 0.64 3.52
C LYS A 67 12.54 1.09 2.76
N TRP A 68 11.49 1.49 3.49
CA TRP A 68 10.25 2.04 2.92
C TRP A 68 10.52 3.15 1.88
N GLU A 69 11.40 4.09 2.21
CA GLU A 69 11.79 5.22 1.35
C GLU A 69 12.35 4.80 -0.02
N ASN A 70 12.94 3.60 -0.10
CA ASN A 70 13.50 3.07 -1.34
C ASN A 70 12.44 2.37 -2.19
N VAL A 71 11.38 1.85 -1.57
CA VAL A 71 10.40 0.98 -2.23
C VAL A 71 9.07 1.66 -2.50
N CYS A 72 8.69 2.69 -1.74
CA CYS A 72 7.41 3.37 -1.87
C CYS A 72 7.25 4.04 -3.24
N LYS A 73 8.35 4.51 -3.85
CA LYS A 73 8.39 5.05 -5.22
C LYS A 73 8.10 4.02 -6.32
N ASN A 74 8.04 2.72 -5.99
CA ASN A 74 7.70 1.67 -6.95
C ASN A 74 6.17 1.53 -7.13
N PHE A 75 5.37 2.17 -6.29
CA PHE A 75 3.94 2.31 -6.57
C PHE A 75 3.74 3.21 -7.78
N ARG A 76 2.91 2.77 -8.71
CA ARG A 76 2.48 3.60 -9.85
C ARG A 76 1.56 4.71 -9.36
N GLU A 77 1.58 5.85 -10.02
CA GLU A 77 0.58 6.89 -9.76
C GLU A 77 -0.81 6.40 -10.21
N ALA A 78 -1.86 6.90 -9.57
CA ALA A 78 -3.23 6.65 -10.03
C ALA A 78 -3.55 7.63 -11.19
N TRP A 79 -3.99 7.10 -12.33
CA TRP A 79 -4.35 7.88 -13.54
C TRP A 79 -5.86 7.96 -13.72
#